data_AF-A0A850P2Q8-F1
#
_entry.id   AF-A0A850P2Q8-F1
#
_cell.length_a   1.000
_cell.length_b   1.000
_cell.length_c   1.000
_cell.angle_alpha   90.00
_cell.angle_beta   90.00
_cell.angle_gamma   90.00
#
_symmetry.space_group_name_H-M   'P 1'
#
loop_
_entity.id
_entity.type
_entity.pdbx_description
1 polymer ?
#
loop_
_entity_poly.entity_id
_entity_poly.type
_entity_poly.pdbx_seq_one_letter_code
_entity_poly.pdbx_strand_id
1 'polypeptide(L)' 'MTISMEILDELLTGVKRPEDLLGDSGLLKELKIRLMERMLGAELS' A
#
# COMPACT_ATOMS: atom_id res chain seq x y z
N MET A 1 0.37 12.94 -9.07
CA MET A 1 -0.70 11.93 -9.02
C MET A 1 -1.56 12.21 -7.80
N THR A 2 -2.87 12.18 -7.96
CA THR A 2 -3.83 12.36 -6.87
C THR A 2 -4.40 10.98 -6.56
N ILE A 3 -4.22 10.52 -5.33
CA ILE A 3 -4.90 9.32 -4.82
C ILE A 3 -6.30 9.77 -4.38
N SER A 4 -7.35 9.09 -4.81
CA SER A 4 -8.72 9.42 -4.38
C SER A 4 -8.93 9.05 -2.91
N MET A 5 -9.80 9.80 -2.23
CA MET A 5 -10.13 9.53 -0.82
C MET A 5 -10.72 8.13 -0.63
N GLU A 6 -11.50 7.66 -1.60
CA GLU A 6 -12.08 6.30 -1.59
C GLU A 6 -11.00 5.22 -1.51
N ILE A 7 -9.89 5.37 -2.24
CA ILE A 7 -8.77 4.42 -2.18
C ILE A 7 -8.06 4.50 -0.83
N LEU A 8 -7.97 5.69 -0.22
CA LEU A 8 -7.40 5.84 1.11
C LEU A 8 -8.26 5.14 2.17
N ASP A 9 -9.58 5.29 2.09
CA ASP A 9 -10.52 4.63 3.00
C ASP A 9 -10.49 3.09 2.83
N GLU A 10 -10.41 2.60 1.59
CA GLU A 10 -10.22 1.18 1.31
C GLU A 10 -8.89 0.65 1.86
N LEU A 11 -7.78 1.37 1.67
CA LEU A 11 -6.47 0.97 2.18
C LEU A 11 -6.45 0.94 3.71
N LEU A 12 -7.13 1.89 4.37
CA LEU A 12 -7.22 1.95 5.83
C LEU A 12 -8.23 0.96 6.42
N THR A 13 -8.99 0.25 5.58
CA THR A 13 -9.94 -0.77 6.04
C THR A 13 -9.18 -1.88 6.78
N GLY A 14 -9.49 -2.05 8.07
CA GLY A 14 -8.85 -3.06 8.92
C GLY A 14 -7.59 -2.60 9.66
N VAL A 15 -7.10 -1.38 9.40
CA VAL A 15 -6.05 -0.74 10.21
C VAL A 15 -6.68 -0.31 11.55
N LYS A 16 -6.24 -0.91 12.66
CA LYS A 16 -6.81 -0.64 13.99
C LYS A 16 -5.87 0.19 14.86
N ARG A 17 -4.57 0.11 14.61
CA ARG A 17 -3.52 0.80 15.37
C ARG A 17 -2.49 1.42 14.42
N PRO A 18 -1.74 2.45 14.87
CA PRO A 18 -0.65 3.02 14.08
C PRO A 18 0.39 2.00 13.62
N GLU A 19 0.64 0.98 14.43
CA GLU A 19 1.56 -0.14 14.11
C GLU A 19 1.11 -0.96 12.89
N ASP A 20 -0.20 -1.13 12.69
CA ASP A 20 -0.75 -1.89 11.56
C ASP A 20 -0.55 -1.13 10.23
N LEU A 21 -0.37 0.19 10.29
CA LEU A 21 -0.07 1.05 9.15
C LEU A 21 1.43 1.30 8.95
N LEU A 22 2.13 1.67 10.03
CA LEU A 22 3.49 2.21 10.03
C LEU A 22 4.56 1.24 10.56
N GLY A 23 4.17 0.11 11.17
CA GLY A 23 5.11 -0.85 11.74
C GLY A 23 5.94 -1.57 10.68
N ASP A 24 6.90 -2.38 11.14
CA ASP A 24 7.81 -3.14 10.28
C ASP A 24 7.12 -4.21 9.41
N SER A 25 5.87 -4.55 9.75
CA SER A 25 4.97 -5.39 8.95
C SER A 25 3.67 -4.66 8.61
N GLY A 26 3.67 -3.33 8.68
CA GLY A 26 2.53 -2.49 8.43
C GLY A 26 2.19 -2.33 6.95
N LEU A 27 0.99 -1.86 6.69
CA LEU A 27 0.42 -1.67 5.36
C LEU A 27 1.33 -0.88 4.41
N LEU A 28 2.01 0.18 4.86
CA LEU A 28 2.85 0.99 3.97
C LEU A 28 4.04 0.21 3.39
N LYS A 29 4.62 -0.70 4.16
CA LYS A 29 5.73 -1.53 3.69
C LYS A 29 5.26 -2.50 2.62
N GLU A 30 4.14 -3.17 2.87
CA GLU A 30 3.53 -4.09 1.91
C GLU A 30 3.10 -3.35 0.64
N LEU A 31 2.42 -2.21 0.78
CA LEU A 31 2.00 -1.37 -0.35
C LEU A 31 3.18 -0.97 -1.25
N LYS A 32 4.30 -0.55 -0.65
CA LYS A 32 5.51 -0.21 -1.39
C LYS A 32 6.05 -1.40 -2.19
N ILE A 33 6.12 -2.58 -1.59
CA ILE A 33 6.60 -3.80 -2.25
C ILE A 33 5.71 -4.13 -3.44
N ARG A 34 4.39 -4.18 -3.24
CA ARG A 34 3.41 -4.51 -4.28
C ARG A 34 3.42 -3.52 -5.44
N LEU A 35 3.61 -2.23 -5.17
CA LEU A 35 3.77 -1.22 -6.21
C LEU A 35 5.06 -1.43 -7.02
N MET A 36 6.17 -1.75 -6.35
CA MET A 36 7.44 -2.06 -7.02
C MET A 36 7.34 -3.34 -7.85
N GLU A 37 6.75 -4.41 -7.31
CA GLU A 37 6.51 -5.65 -8.05
C GLU A 37 5.68 -5.42 -9.30
N ARG A 38 4.63 -4.59 -9.21
CA ARG A 38 3.78 -4.27 -10.36
C ARG A 38 4.48 -3.39 -11.38
N MET A 39 5.32 -2.45 -10.94
CA MET A 39 6.13 -1.63 -11.82
C MET A 39 7.15 -2.48 -12.57
N LEU A 40 7.91 -3.32 -11.86
CA LEU A 40 8.95 -4.18 -12.44
C LEU A 40 8.37 -5.34 -13.27
N GLY A 41 7.25 -5.91 -12.84
CA GLY A 41 6.51 -6.94 -13.57
C GLY A 41 5.83 -6.41 -14.84
N ALA A 42 5.55 -5.10 -14.91
CA ALA A 42 5.08 -4.45 -16.13
C ALA A 42 6.20 -4.12 -17.13
N GLU A 43 7.47 -4.22 -16.72
CA GLU A 43 8.64 -3.99 -17.61
C GLU A 43 9.14 -5.28 -18.30
N LEU A 44 8.56 -6.45 -17.99
CA LEU A 44 8.91 -7.74 -18.60
C LEU A 44 7.99 -8.18 -19.77
N SER A 45 7.18 -7.26 -20.31
CA SER A 45 6.34 -7.49 -21.49
C SER A 45 6.76 -6.66 -22.69
#